data_AF-A0A9D6ZST5-F1
#
_entry.id   AF-A0A9D6ZST5-F1
#
_cell.length_a   1.000
_cell.length_b   1.000
_cell.length_c   1.000
_cell.angle_alpha   90.00
_cell.angle_beta   90.00
_cell.angle_gamma   90.00
#
_symmetry.space_group_name_H-M   'P 1'
#
loop_
_entity.id
_entity.type
_entity.pdbx_description
1 polymer ?
#
loop_
_entity_poly.entity_id
_entity_poly.type
_entity_poly.pdbx_seq_one_letter_code
_entity_poly.pdbx_strand_id
1 'polypeptide(L)'
;MKISRTMLRDHLRGVTVSYFSHHDVAPADIGDYAPFAANVRDSAARRGDLPWLKLGLAHVLERRGQDWDDLNGGIYAFGRGELVDLVEIVWEELWPEEAPAAVAGAADVELVEMSTEDWNAHKAGLAAPGA
;
A
#
# COMPACT_ATOMS: atom_id res chain seq x y z
N MET A 1 -15.99 1.30 -5.60
CA MET A 1 -15.03 0.64 -6.51
C MET A 1 -14.25 -0.40 -5.74
N LYS A 2 -14.08 -1.62 -6.27
CA LYS A 2 -13.39 -2.69 -5.54
C LYS A 2 -11.88 -2.62 -5.76
N ILE A 3 -11.11 -2.69 -4.67
CA ILE A 3 -9.65 -2.74 -4.69
C ILE A 3 -9.19 -3.99 -3.94
N SER A 4 -8.22 -4.71 -4.50
CA SER A 4 -7.67 -5.92 -3.88
C SER A 4 -6.88 -5.57 -2.61
N ARG A 5 -7.29 -6.15 -1.50
CA ARG A 5 -6.58 -6.07 -0.21
C ARG A 5 -5.23 -6.78 -0.28
N THR A 6 -5.18 -7.91 -0.98
CA THR A 6 -3.95 -8.67 -1.25
C THR A 6 -2.94 -7.85 -2.05
N MET A 7 -3.39 -7.06 -3.03
CA MET A 7 -2.50 -6.16 -3.78
C MET A 7 -1.83 -5.11 -2.88
N LEU A 8 -2.59 -4.48 -1.97
CA LEU A 8 -2.03 -3.51 -1.03
C LEU A 8 -1.01 -4.18 -0.10
N ARG A 9 -1.37 -5.33 0.47
CA ARG A 9 -0.50 -6.12 1.36
C ARG A 9 0.79 -6.56 0.66
N ASP A 10 0.72 -7.01 -0.59
CA ASP A 10 1.89 -7.43 -1.38
C ASP A 10 2.89 -6.28 -1.59
N HIS A 11 2.38 -5.09 -1.89
CA HIS A 11 3.22 -3.91 -2.10
C HIS A 11 3.82 -3.39 -0.79
N LEU A 12 3.05 -3.35 0.29
CA LEU A 12 3.58 -3.01 1.63
C LEU A 12 4.61 -4.03 2.12
N ARG A 13 4.38 -5.32 1.87
CA ARG A 13 5.37 -6.39 2.12
C ARG A 13 6.67 -6.13 1.36
N GLY A 14 6.61 -5.58 0.14
CA GLY A 14 7.77 -5.21 -0.66
C GLY A 14 8.75 -4.27 0.06
N VAL A 15 8.24 -3.36 0.89
CA VAL A 15 9.06 -2.48 1.74
C VAL A 15 9.86 -3.31 2.74
N THR A 16 9.19 -4.17 3.50
CA THR A 16 9.86 -5.01 4.51
C THR A 16 10.84 -6.00 3.89
N VAL A 17 10.48 -6.65 2.78
CA VAL A 17 11.36 -7.60 2.09
C VAL A 17 12.64 -6.91 1.62
N SER A 18 12.52 -5.68 1.10
CA SER A 18 13.67 -4.90 0.63
C SER A 18 14.56 -4.44 1.78
N TYR A 19 13.98 -4.13 2.93
CA TYR A 19 14.74 -3.84 4.13
C TYR A 19 15.53 -5.07 4.60
N PHE A 20 14.86 -6.21 4.75
CA PHE A 20 15.46 -7.46 5.24
C PHE A 20 16.42 -8.14 4.25
N SER A 21 16.47 -7.71 2.99
CA SER A 21 17.55 -8.15 2.09
C SER A 21 18.91 -7.53 2.43
N HIS A 22 18.92 -6.50 3.28
CA HIS A 22 20.13 -5.78 3.70
C HIS A 22 20.35 -5.79 5.22
N HIS A 23 19.37 -6.27 6.00
CA HIS A 23 19.38 -6.23 7.46
C HIS A 23 18.82 -7.52 8.05
N ASP A 24 19.39 -7.98 9.16
CA ASP A 24 18.98 -9.24 9.83
C ASP A 24 17.87 -9.05 10.88
N VAL A 25 17.63 -7.81 11.33
CA VAL A 25 16.68 -7.45 12.39
C VAL A 25 15.84 -6.27 11.96
N ALA A 26 14.61 -6.16 12.47
CA ALA A 26 13.76 -5.00 12.22
C ALA A 26 14.45 -3.70 12.69
N PRO A 27 14.17 -2.56 12.04
CA PRO A 27 14.75 -1.29 12.45
C PRO A 27 14.23 -0.88 13.83
N ALA A 28 15.03 -0.11 14.56
CA ALA A 28 14.59 0.50 15.81
C ALA A 28 13.63 1.68 15.58
N ASP A 29 13.68 2.28 14.39
CA ASP A 29 12.82 3.37 13.95
C ASP A 29 12.09 2.97 12.66
N ILE A 30 10.76 3.14 12.64
CA ILE A 30 9.94 2.86 11.46
C ILE A 30 10.33 3.70 10.24
N GLY A 31 10.89 4.90 10.46
CA GLY A 31 11.39 5.79 9.41
C GLY A 31 12.49 5.16 8.55
N ASP A 32 13.21 4.16 9.06
CA ASP A 32 14.26 3.46 8.30
C ASP A 32 13.70 2.63 7.12
N TYR A 33 12.38 2.46 7.04
CA TYR A 33 11.71 1.86 5.88
C TYR A 33 11.55 2.82 4.69
N ALA A 34 11.64 4.15 4.90
CA ALA A 34 11.40 5.16 3.86
C ALA A 34 12.23 4.96 2.58
N PRO A 35 13.56 4.67 2.64
CA PRO A 35 14.35 4.44 1.43
C PRO A 35 13.86 3.26 0.57
N PHE A 36 13.10 2.33 1.17
CA PHE A 36 12.59 1.15 0.49
C PHE A 36 11.19 1.35 -0.11
N ALA A 37 10.51 2.47 0.20
CA ALA A 37 9.22 2.83 -0.41
C ALA A 37 9.36 3.06 -1.93
N ALA A 38 10.50 3.54 -2.41
CA ALA A 38 10.77 3.69 -3.84
C ALA A 38 10.63 2.36 -4.62
N ASN A 39 11.01 1.23 -4.00
CA ASN A 39 10.85 -0.09 -4.63
C ASN A 39 9.37 -0.46 -4.82
N VAL A 40 8.49 0.04 -3.95
CA VAL A 40 7.04 -0.12 -4.10
C VAL A 40 6.57 0.61 -5.35
N ARG A 41 7.06 1.82 -5.61
CA ARG A 41 6.74 2.58 -6.84
C ARG A 41 7.05 1.76 -8.08
N ASP A 42 8.27 1.23 -8.16
CA ASP A 42 8.76 0.53 -9.34
C ASP A 42 8.06 -0.82 -9.52
N SER A 43 7.77 -1.53 -8.43
CA SER A 43 6.96 -2.74 -8.44
C SER A 43 5.53 -2.47 -8.93
N ALA A 44 4.86 -1.46 -8.36
CA ALA A 44 3.49 -1.10 -8.69
C ALA A 44 3.38 -0.58 -10.12
N ALA A 45 4.33 0.24 -10.58
CA ALA A 45 4.37 0.74 -11.96
C ALA A 45 4.51 -0.40 -12.97
N ARG A 46 5.45 -1.33 -12.76
CA ARG A 46 5.65 -2.48 -13.66
C ARG A 46 4.41 -3.38 -13.76
N ARG A 47 3.62 -3.46 -12.68
CA ARG A 47 2.38 -4.25 -12.62
C ARG A 47 1.14 -3.48 -13.07
N GLY A 48 1.25 -2.19 -13.39
CA GLY A 48 0.12 -1.32 -13.66
C GLY A 48 -0.78 -1.06 -12.45
N ASP A 49 -0.26 -1.27 -11.24
CA ASP A 49 -1.00 -1.11 -9.98
C ASP A 49 -0.88 0.30 -9.39
N LEU A 50 0.04 1.15 -9.86
CA LEU A 50 0.34 2.42 -9.20
C LEU A 50 -0.89 3.33 -8.95
N PRO A 51 -1.81 3.56 -9.91
CA PRO A 51 -3.02 4.35 -9.66
C PRO A 51 -3.97 3.71 -8.63
N TRP A 52 -4.04 2.39 -8.63
CA TRP A 52 -4.88 1.60 -7.73
C TRP A 52 -4.30 1.53 -6.31
N LEU A 53 -2.98 1.44 -6.21
CA LEU A 53 -2.23 1.51 -4.97
C LEU A 53 -2.48 2.87 -4.31
N LYS A 54 -2.34 3.97 -5.07
CA LYS A 54 -2.63 5.32 -4.59
C LYS A 54 -4.04 5.42 -4.01
N LEU A 55 -5.03 4.99 -4.79
CA LEU A 55 -6.44 5.05 -4.39
C LEU A 55 -6.72 4.21 -3.13
N GLY A 56 -6.13 3.02 -3.04
CA GLY A 56 -6.26 2.13 -1.89
C GLY A 56 -5.57 2.65 -0.63
N LEU A 57 -4.35 3.18 -0.73
CA LEU A 57 -3.65 3.75 0.42
C LEU A 57 -4.32 5.03 0.91
N ALA A 58 -4.82 5.88 0.02
CA ALA A 58 -5.61 7.05 0.40
C ALA A 58 -6.89 6.65 1.16
N HIS A 59 -7.60 5.63 0.67
CA HIS A 59 -8.77 5.09 1.37
C HIS A 59 -8.45 4.63 2.80
N VAL A 60 -7.34 3.92 2.94
CA VAL A 60 -6.86 3.34 4.20
C VAL A 60 -6.51 4.42 5.21
N LEU A 61 -5.79 5.46 4.79
CA LEU A 61 -5.36 6.58 5.65
C LEU A 61 -6.54 7.44 6.11
N GLU A 62 -7.55 7.64 5.27
CA GLU A 62 -8.70 8.48 5.58
C GLU A 62 -9.76 7.76 6.47
N ARG A 63 -9.81 6.42 6.46
CA ARG A 63 -10.77 5.67 7.27
C ARG A 63 -10.30 5.40 8.69
N ARG A 64 -10.72 6.29 9.60
CA ARG A 64 -10.64 6.05 11.05
C ARG A 64 -11.53 4.86 11.46
N GLY A 65 -10.94 3.68 11.57
CA GLY A 65 -11.60 2.51 12.18
C GLY A 65 -11.60 1.23 11.34
N GLN A 66 -10.93 1.19 10.18
CA GLN A 66 -10.71 -0.08 9.49
C GLN A 66 -9.84 -1.03 10.31
N ASP A 67 -9.97 -2.33 10.05
CA ASP A 67 -9.09 -3.34 10.61
C ASP A 67 -7.75 -3.30 9.87
N TRP A 68 -6.70 -2.89 10.58
CA TRP A 68 -5.36 -2.78 10.03
C TRP A 68 -4.66 -4.14 9.98
N ASP A 69 -5.12 -5.12 10.76
CA ASP A 69 -4.52 -6.46 10.78
C ASP A 69 -4.69 -7.16 9.42
N ASP A 70 -5.73 -6.79 8.66
CA ASP A 70 -5.95 -7.25 7.30
C ASP A 70 -4.85 -6.78 6.31
N LEU A 71 -4.13 -5.71 6.61
CA LEU A 71 -3.00 -5.23 5.80
C LEU A 71 -1.66 -5.77 6.31
N ASN A 72 -1.66 -6.39 7.48
CA ASN A 72 -0.49 -7.01 8.08
C ASN A 72 -0.27 -8.40 7.47
N GLY A 73 0.73 -8.54 6.61
CA GLY A 73 1.11 -9.85 6.07
C GLY A 73 2.50 -9.87 5.46
N GLY A 74 3.37 -9.03 6.00
CA GLY A 74 4.78 -9.00 5.67
C GLY A 74 5.56 -10.09 6.41
N ILE A 75 6.89 -10.04 6.24
CA ILE A 75 7.84 -10.88 6.99
C ILE A 75 7.88 -10.45 8.48
N TYR A 76 7.61 -9.17 8.73
CA TYR A 76 7.51 -8.59 10.05
C TYR A 76 6.04 -8.36 10.40
N ALA A 77 5.63 -8.82 11.59
CA ALA A 77 4.29 -8.60 12.11
C ALA A 77 4.25 -7.24 12.81
N PHE A 78 3.76 -6.22 12.09
CA PHE A 78 3.64 -4.87 12.65
C PHE A 78 2.59 -4.81 13.74
N GLY A 79 2.83 -4.03 14.78
CA GLY A 79 1.75 -3.50 15.59
C GLY A 79 0.85 -2.59 14.75
N ARG A 80 -0.41 -2.42 15.16
CA ARG A 80 -1.35 -1.54 14.45
C ARG A 80 -0.78 -0.13 14.21
N GLY A 81 -0.18 0.48 15.23
CA GLY A 81 0.43 1.81 15.14
C GLY A 81 1.54 1.85 14.09
N GLU A 82 2.47 0.89 14.17
CA GLU A 82 3.58 0.78 13.22
C GLU A 82 3.08 0.58 11.78
N LEU A 83 2.00 -0.17 11.57
CA LEU A 83 1.46 -0.35 10.23
C LEU A 83 0.83 0.93 9.67
N VAL A 84 0.24 1.78 10.52
CA VAL A 84 -0.20 3.12 10.11
C VAL A 84 1.02 3.94 9.70
N ASP A 85 2.04 4.02 10.56
CA ASP A 85 3.26 4.78 10.31
C ASP A 85 3.96 4.32 9.01
N LEU A 86 4.02 3.01 8.76
CA LEU A 86 4.57 2.46 7.52
C LEU A 86 3.79 2.93 6.29
N VAL A 87 2.46 2.93 6.35
CA VAL A 87 1.61 3.37 5.23
C VAL A 87 1.75 4.88 5.02
N GLU A 88 1.84 5.67 6.08
CA GLU A 88 2.11 7.10 6.02
C GLU A 88 3.48 7.38 5.37
N ILE A 89 4.54 6.68 5.80
CA ILE A 89 5.86 6.78 5.18
C ILE A 89 5.81 6.44 3.68
N VAL A 90 5.16 5.33 3.32
CA VAL A 90 5.02 4.94 1.91
C VAL A 90 4.25 6.00 1.12
N TRP A 91 3.22 6.60 1.72
CA TRP A 91 2.46 7.68 1.09
C TRP A 91 3.32 8.93 0.85
N GLU A 92 4.00 9.41 1.89
CA GLU A 92 4.84 10.61 1.85
C GLU A 92 5.99 10.46 0.85
N GLU A 93 6.58 9.28 0.75
CA GLU A 93 7.66 9.00 -0.21
C GLU A 93 7.16 8.95 -1.67
N LEU A 94 5.95 8.40 -1.91
CA LEU A 94 5.42 8.22 -3.26
C LEU A 94 4.71 9.47 -3.80
N TRP A 95 4.03 10.21 -2.92
CA TRP A 95 3.20 11.37 -3.24
C TRP A 95 3.40 12.52 -2.23
N PRO A 96 4.62 13.07 -2.09
CA PRO A 96 4.96 14.05 -1.05
C PRO A 96 4.16 15.35 -1.11
N GLU A 97 3.62 15.70 -2.27
CA GLU A 97 2.91 16.96 -2.51
C GLU A 97 1.38 16.81 -2.40
N GLU A 98 0.86 15.62 -2.09
CA GLU A 98 -0.57 15.32 -2.14
C GLU A 98 -1.08 14.76 -0.82
N ALA A 99 -2.15 15.35 -0.29
CA ALA A 99 -2.82 14.82 0.88
C ALA A 99 -3.66 13.58 0.50
N PRO A 100 -3.71 12.52 1.31
CA PRO A 100 -4.59 11.36 1.07
C PRO A 100 -6.06 11.76 0.83
N ALA A 101 -6.58 12.71 1.62
CA ALA A 101 -7.91 13.29 1.47
C ALA A 101 -8.19 13.95 0.10
N ALA A 102 -7.16 14.34 -0.65
CA ALA A 102 -7.31 14.97 -1.96
C ALA A 102 -7.56 13.95 -3.10
N VAL A 103 -7.37 12.65 -2.83
CA VAL A 103 -7.58 11.61 -3.85
C VAL A 103 -9.08 11.39 -4.11
N ALA A 104 -9.52 11.84 -5.27
CA ALA A 104 -10.89 11.65 -5.72
C ALA A 104 -11.26 10.15 -5.80
N GLY A 105 -12.44 9.81 -5.29
CA GLY A 105 -12.98 8.45 -5.31
C GLY A 105 -12.44 7.53 -4.20
N ALA A 106 -11.49 7.97 -3.37
CA ALA A 106 -10.97 7.17 -2.26
C ALA A 106 -12.06 6.80 -1.25
N ALA A 107 -13.04 7.69 -0.99
CA ALA A 107 -14.15 7.41 -0.09
C ALA A 107 -15.07 6.26 -0.56
N ASP A 108 -15.15 6.02 -1.87
CA ASP A 108 -16.02 5.02 -2.50
C ASP A 108 -15.32 3.65 -2.69
N VAL A 109 -14.08 3.51 -2.22
CA VAL A 109 -13.35 2.25 -2.28
C VAL A 109 -13.95 1.22 -1.32
N GLU A 110 -14.02 -0.01 -1.81
CA GLU A 110 -14.33 -1.21 -1.04
C GLU A 110 -13.11 -2.14 -1.12
N LEU A 111 -12.43 -2.34 0.02
CA LEU A 111 -11.31 -3.27 0.10
C LEU A 111 -11.81 -4.70 0.22
N VAL A 112 -11.55 -5.51 -0.81
CA VAL A 112 -12.00 -6.90 -0.91
C VAL A 112 -10.81 -7.86 -0.97
N GLU A 113 -10.94 -9.03 -0.37
CA GLU A 113 -9.94 -10.08 -0.53
C GLU A 113 -10.05 -10.66 -1.96
N MET A 114 -8.93 -10.66 -2.69
CA MET A 114 -8.85 -11.14 -4.07
C MET A 114 -7.45 -11.66 -4.33
N SER A 115 -7.31 -12.84 -4.93
CA SER A 115 -5.99 -13.32 -5.34
C SER A 115 -5.32 -12.34 -6.30
N THR A 116 -3.99 -12.41 -6.43
CA THR A 116 -3.25 -11.57 -7.39
C THR A 116 -3.74 -11.80 -8.83
N GLU A 117 -4.12 -13.04 -9.17
CA GLU A 117 -4.69 -13.38 -10.48
C GLU A 117 -6.06 -12.73 -10.69
N ASP A 118 -6.97 -12.87 -9.74
CA ASP A 118 -8.30 -12.26 -9.80
C ASP A 118 -8.20 -10.73 -9.87
N TRP A 119 -7.27 -10.13 -9.12
CA TRP A 119 -7.02 -8.71 -9.17
C TRP A 119 -6.55 -8.26 -10.56
N ASN A 120 -5.60 -8.99 -11.16
CA ASN A 120 -5.10 -8.69 -12.49
C ASN A 120 -6.20 -8.82 -13.55
N ALA A 121 -7.07 -9.83 -13.46
CA ALA A 121 -8.21 -9.98 -14.34
C ALA A 121 -9.25 -8.86 -14.15
N HIS A 122 -9.53 -8.49 -12.89
CA HIS A 122 -10.49 -7.44 -12.56
C HIS A 122 -10.04 -6.07 -13.07
N LYS A 123 -8.80 -5.67 -12.77
CA LYS A 123 -8.28 -4.34 -13.12
C LYS A 123 -8.12 -4.16 -14.63
N ALA A 124 -7.90 -5.23 -15.40
CA ALA A 124 -7.80 -5.15 -16.86
C ALA A 124 -9.10 -4.69 -17.53
N GLY A 125 -10.25 -4.87 -16.87
CA GLY A 125 -11.55 -4.39 -17.33
C GLY A 125 -11.92 -2.97 -16.85
N LEU A 126 -11.05 -2.32 -16.08
CA LEU A 126 -11.31 -1.00 -15.50
C LEU A 126 -10.48 0.09 -16.17
N ALA A 127 -11.04 1.29 -16.25
CA ALA A 127 -10.23 2.49 -16.51
C ALA A 127 -9.40 2.82 -15.27
N ALA A 128 -8.13 3.18 -15.46
CA ALA A 128 -7.27 3.59 -14.36
C ALA A 128 -7.83 4.85 -13.66
N PRO A 129 -7.88 4.88 -12.32
CA PRO A 129 -8.37 6.03 -11.57
C PRO A 129 -7.40 7.21 -11.74
N GLY A 130 -7.95 8.40 -11.97
CA GLY A 130 -7.16 9.62 -12.14
C GLY A 130 -6.37 9.71 -13.45
N ALA A 131 -6.67 8.85 -14.43
CA ALA A 131 -6.23 9.03 -15.82
C ALA A 131 -7.01 10.16 -16.53
#